data_AF-M8A202-F1
#
_entry.id   AF-M8A202-F1
#
_cell.length_a   1.000
_cell.length_b   1.000
_cell.length_c   1.000
_cell.angle_alpha   90.00
_cell.angle_beta   90.00
_cell.angle_gamma   90.00
#
_symmetry.space_group_name_H-M   'P 1'
#
loop_
_entity.id
_entity.type
_entity.pdbx_description
1 polymer ?
#
loop_
_entity_poly.entity_id
_entity_poly.type
_entity_poly.pdbx_seq_one_letter_code
_entity_poly.pdbx_strand_id
1 'polypeptide(L)'
;MRLRHGAPVALSVLVLLCVHGGQEAEAAGGGFVRAQGPRFVINGSPYYANGFNAYWLMTMAADPAQRGKVTSALSQAAARGLSVARTWAFSDGGSNALQYAPGSYNENTFKGLDFVLSEARKNGIKVILSLVNNYDTFGGKKQYVEWARGRGQAVGSEDDFFTNSLVKGFYKNHVKTVLTRVNTVTGVAYKNDPTILAWELMNEPRCQSDLSGRTIQSWIREMAAHVKSIDGNHMLEAGLEGFYGASSSRAASVNPAGRQLMADGMDSYGDGYQVIFAEAPASTTGVITAESRKLKMLGKAFARAERAKRDAGGKVTGGN
;
A
#
# COMPACT_ATOMS: atom_id res chain seq x y z
N MET A 1 -79.00 -10.21 29.20
CA MET A 1 -78.37 -11.36 29.88
C MET A 1 -77.01 -11.61 29.24
N ARG A 2 -75.92 -11.49 30.03
CA ARG A 2 -74.51 -11.82 29.76
C ARG A 2 -73.70 -11.01 28.72
N LEU A 3 -72.85 -10.15 29.28
CA LEU A 3 -71.57 -9.66 28.76
C LEU A 3 -70.63 -10.81 28.33
N ARG A 4 -69.86 -10.61 27.26
CA ARG A 4 -68.43 -10.98 27.21
C ARG A 4 -67.65 -10.00 26.33
N HIS A 5 -66.56 -9.51 26.91
CA HIS A 5 -65.51 -8.68 26.32
C HIS A 5 -64.54 -9.50 25.45
N GLY A 6 -63.84 -8.79 24.55
CA GLY A 6 -62.40 -8.94 24.37
C GLY A 6 -61.93 -9.68 23.11
N ALA A 7 -61.36 -8.94 22.16
CA ALA A 7 -59.93 -8.94 21.80
C ALA A 7 -59.73 -8.48 20.32
N PRO A 8 -58.82 -7.52 20.05
CA PRO A 8 -58.40 -7.22 18.69
C PRO A 8 -57.45 -8.31 18.18
N VAL A 9 -57.63 -8.73 16.93
CA VAL A 9 -56.77 -9.67 16.21
C VAL A 9 -55.43 -8.98 15.93
N ALA A 10 -54.41 -9.30 16.72
CA ALA A 10 -53.03 -8.99 16.40
C ALA A 10 -52.54 -10.02 15.36
N LEU A 11 -52.30 -9.55 14.12
CA LEU A 11 -51.64 -10.36 13.11
C LEU A 11 -50.14 -10.37 13.43
N SER A 12 -49.70 -11.38 14.17
CA SER A 12 -48.29 -11.63 14.47
C SER A 12 -47.57 -12.08 13.20
N VAL A 13 -46.69 -11.25 12.66
CA VAL A 13 -45.68 -11.69 11.68
C VAL A 13 -44.68 -12.54 12.44
N LEU A 14 -44.73 -13.86 12.24
CA LEU A 14 -43.74 -14.80 12.72
C LEU A 14 -42.46 -14.59 11.89
N VAL A 15 -41.54 -13.76 12.38
CA VAL A 15 -40.16 -13.76 11.90
C VAL A 15 -39.55 -15.09 12.35
N LEU A 16 -39.41 -16.05 11.44
CA LEU A 16 -38.56 -17.22 11.66
C LEU A 16 -37.12 -16.72 11.77
N LEU A 17 -36.70 -16.47 13.01
CA LEU A 17 -35.29 -16.48 13.37
C LEU A 17 -34.80 -17.91 13.22
N CYS A 18 -34.35 -18.25 12.02
CA CYS A 18 -33.44 -19.37 11.82
C CYS A 18 -32.11 -19.02 12.50
N VAL A 19 -32.06 -19.20 13.82
CA VAL A 19 -30.81 -19.33 14.57
C VAL A 19 -30.23 -20.69 14.19
N HIS A 20 -29.60 -20.76 13.02
CA HIS A 20 -28.60 -21.78 12.79
C HIS A 20 -27.35 -21.31 13.51
N GLY A 21 -27.20 -21.81 14.74
CA GLY A 21 -25.92 -21.89 15.43
C GLY A 21 -24.97 -22.80 14.66
N GLY A 22 -24.52 -22.32 13.50
CA GLY A 22 -23.21 -22.66 13.00
C GLY A 22 -22.26 -21.69 13.66
N GLN A 23 -21.29 -22.21 14.41
CA GLN A 23 -20.04 -21.48 14.57
C GLN A 23 -19.61 -21.08 13.16
N GLU A 24 -19.77 -19.81 12.79
CA GLU A 24 -18.97 -19.25 11.72
C GLU A 24 -17.54 -19.46 12.20
N ALA A 25 -16.91 -20.50 11.64
CA ALA A 25 -15.48 -20.63 11.70
C ALA A 25 -14.95 -19.27 11.27
N GLU A 26 -14.41 -18.53 12.24
CA GLU A 26 -13.73 -17.26 12.05
C GLU A 26 -12.70 -17.53 10.96
N ALA A 27 -13.05 -17.16 9.72
CA ALA A 27 -12.30 -17.60 8.57
C ALA A 27 -10.89 -17.06 8.75
N ALA A 28 -9.92 -17.98 8.83
CA ALA A 28 -8.51 -17.69 9.03
C ALA A 28 -8.03 -16.69 7.96
N GLY A 29 -8.11 -15.38 8.26
CA GLY A 29 -7.92 -14.31 7.26
C GLY A 29 -8.64 -12.98 7.52
N GLY A 30 -9.39 -12.82 8.61
CA GLY A 30 -10.12 -11.58 8.92
C GLY A 30 -9.27 -10.31 8.80
N GLY A 31 -9.67 -9.39 7.91
CA GLY A 31 -9.10 -8.05 7.76
C GLY A 31 -7.90 -7.92 6.80
N PHE A 32 -7.27 -9.02 6.37
CA PHE A 32 -6.18 -8.96 5.39
C PHE A 32 -6.74 -8.77 3.97
N VAL A 33 -6.10 -7.88 3.20
CA VAL A 33 -6.38 -7.75 1.76
C VAL A 33 -5.72 -8.91 1.04
N ARG A 34 -6.43 -9.53 0.09
CA ARG A 34 -5.95 -10.66 -0.72
C ARG A 34 -6.17 -10.37 -2.20
N ALA A 35 -5.40 -11.05 -3.06
CA ALA A 35 -5.67 -11.09 -4.48
C ALA A 35 -6.65 -12.24 -4.79
N GLN A 36 -7.68 -11.96 -5.58
CA GLN A 36 -8.58 -12.95 -6.17
C GLN A 36 -8.64 -12.69 -7.69
N GLY A 37 -7.80 -13.43 -8.44
CA GLY A 37 -7.56 -13.13 -9.85
C GLY A 37 -7.04 -11.69 -10.02
N PRO A 38 -7.61 -10.87 -10.91
CA PRO A 38 -7.15 -9.50 -11.17
C PRO A 38 -7.70 -8.46 -10.19
N ARG A 39 -8.34 -8.86 -9.08
CA ARG A 39 -8.98 -7.94 -8.13
C ARG A 39 -8.44 -8.16 -6.72
N PHE A 40 -8.42 -7.10 -5.93
CA PHE A 40 -8.23 -7.23 -4.50
C PHE A 40 -9.57 -7.48 -3.80
N VAL A 41 -9.53 -8.25 -2.72
CA VAL A 41 -10.67 -8.54 -1.86
C VAL A 41 -10.29 -8.40 -0.39
N ILE A 42 -11.25 -7.98 0.43
CA ILE A 42 -11.14 -7.95 1.89
C ILE A 42 -12.43 -8.51 2.47
N ASN A 43 -12.33 -9.49 3.37
CA ASN A 43 -13.50 -10.17 3.97
C ASN A 43 -14.53 -10.63 2.92
N GLY A 44 -14.06 -11.19 1.80
CA GLY A 44 -14.90 -11.66 0.69
C GLY A 44 -15.51 -10.58 -0.21
N SER A 45 -15.33 -9.29 0.10
CA SER A 45 -15.83 -8.17 -0.70
C SER A 45 -14.74 -7.56 -1.58
N PRO A 46 -15.06 -7.06 -2.79
CA PRO A 46 -14.09 -6.33 -3.62
C PRO A 46 -13.49 -5.14 -2.88
N TYR A 47 -12.17 -5.00 -2.98
CA TYR A 47 -11.41 -3.90 -2.42
C TYR A 47 -10.79 -3.07 -3.55
N TYR A 48 -11.12 -1.78 -3.61
CA TYR A 48 -10.57 -0.85 -4.59
C TYR A 48 -9.68 0.16 -3.87
N ALA A 49 -8.37 0.09 -4.14
CA ALA A 49 -7.39 1.00 -3.56
C ALA A 49 -7.51 2.40 -4.18
N ASN A 50 -7.70 3.41 -3.34
CA ASN A 50 -7.59 4.82 -3.71
C ASN A 50 -6.63 5.47 -2.70
N GLY A 51 -5.42 5.78 -3.13
CA GLY A 51 -4.34 6.01 -2.19
C GLY A 51 -3.45 7.20 -2.49
N PHE A 52 -2.42 7.35 -1.65
CA PHE A 52 -1.45 8.43 -1.72
C PHE A 52 -0.07 7.95 -1.26
N ASN A 53 0.97 8.65 -1.71
CA ASN A 53 2.34 8.45 -1.24
C ASN A 53 2.65 9.46 -0.13
N ALA A 54 3.14 8.99 1.01
CA ALA A 54 3.58 9.83 2.13
C ALA A 54 4.81 9.18 2.78
N TYR A 55 5.94 9.24 2.07
CA TYR A 55 7.19 8.61 2.48
C TYR A 55 7.73 9.08 3.84
N TRP A 56 7.38 10.29 4.25
CA TRP A 56 7.89 10.99 5.43
C TRP A 56 7.21 10.60 6.75
N LEU A 57 6.16 9.78 6.72
CA LEU A 57 5.31 9.51 7.89
C LEU A 57 6.12 8.98 9.09
N MET A 58 6.98 7.97 8.87
CA MET A 58 7.81 7.38 9.93
C MET A 58 8.76 8.42 10.53
N THR A 59 9.51 9.14 9.70
CA THR A 59 10.51 10.11 10.16
C THR A 59 9.87 11.30 10.86
N MET A 60 8.69 11.75 10.44
CA MET A 60 7.93 12.76 11.19
C MET A 60 7.39 12.21 12.51
N ALA A 61 6.89 10.98 12.54
CA ALA A 61 6.35 10.36 13.76
C ALA A 61 7.43 10.05 14.82
N ALA A 62 8.69 9.97 14.40
CA ALA A 62 9.84 9.78 15.30
C ALA A 62 10.02 10.95 16.27
N ASP A 63 9.65 12.17 15.85
CA ASP A 63 9.60 13.36 16.70
C ASP A 63 8.20 13.50 17.34
N PRO A 64 8.06 13.36 18.67
CA PRO A 64 6.78 13.52 19.36
C PRO A 64 6.08 14.84 19.07
N ALA A 65 6.82 15.94 18.86
CA ALA A 65 6.24 17.25 18.56
C ALA A 65 5.59 17.31 17.17
N GLN A 66 5.94 16.37 16.28
CA GLN A 66 5.44 16.32 14.90
C GLN A 66 4.39 15.24 14.66
N ARG A 67 4.15 14.33 15.63
CA ARG A 67 3.13 13.26 15.52
C ARG A 67 1.73 13.77 15.17
N GLY A 68 1.35 14.96 15.66
CA GLY A 68 0.07 15.58 15.32
C GLY A 68 -0.11 15.81 13.81
N LYS A 69 0.98 16.03 13.05
CA LYS A 69 0.94 16.16 11.59
C LYS A 69 0.61 14.83 10.91
N VAL A 70 1.13 13.72 11.43
CA VAL A 70 0.85 12.36 10.95
C VAL A 70 -0.61 11.99 11.17
N THR A 71 -1.13 12.23 12.39
CA THR A 71 -2.56 12.05 12.70
C THR A 71 -3.44 12.88 11.78
N SER A 72 -3.12 14.17 11.61
CA SER A 72 -3.89 15.08 10.75
C SER A 72 -3.88 14.63 9.29
N ALA A 73 -2.73 14.22 8.75
CA ALA A 73 -2.62 13.76 7.37
C ALA A 73 -3.47 12.51 7.11
N LEU A 74 -3.39 11.50 7.99
CA LEU A 74 -4.17 10.26 7.86
C LEU A 74 -5.67 10.50 8.03
N SER A 75 -6.06 11.31 9.02
CA SER A 75 -7.48 11.67 9.22
C SER A 75 -8.06 12.43 8.04
N GLN A 76 -7.31 13.41 7.50
CA GLN A 76 -7.73 14.15 6.33
C GLN A 76 -7.79 13.30 5.05
N ALA A 77 -6.89 12.33 4.90
CA ALA A 77 -6.93 11.38 3.80
C ALA A 77 -8.20 10.51 3.86
N ALA A 78 -8.50 9.95 5.03
CA ALA A 78 -9.72 9.16 5.26
C ALA A 78 -10.99 9.98 5.02
N ALA A 79 -11.05 11.23 5.50
CA ALA A 79 -12.17 12.13 5.28
C ALA A 79 -12.42 12.45 3.79
N ARG A 80 -11.42 12.27 2.93
CA ARG A 80 -11.51 12.43 1.46
C ARG A 80 -11.70 11.11 0.71
N GLY A 81 -11.95 10.01 1.43
CA GLY A 81 -12.18 8.69 0.85
C GLY A 81 -10.91 8.00 0.33
N LEU A 82 -9.73 8.41 0.80
CA LEU A 82 -8.50 7.66 0.54
C LEU A 82 -8.42 6.48 1.51
N SER A 83 -8.06 5.31 0.98
CA SER A 83 -8.09 4.01 1.67
C SER A 83 -6.72 3.35 1.80
N VAL A 84 -5.70 3.85 1.09
CA VAL A 84 -4.33 3.30 1.12
C VAL A 84 -3.27 4.42 1.24
N ALA A 85 -2.29 4.23 2.11
CA ALA A 85 -1.08 5.04 2.16
C ALA A 85 0.14 4.18 1.79
N ARG A 86 0.99 4.67 0.90
CA ARG A 86 2.32 4.09 0.64
C ARG A 86 3.38 4.90 1.36
N THR A 87 4.24 4.23 2.13
CA THR A 87 5.28 4.89 2.93
C THR A 87 6.54 4.02 3.09
N TRP A 88 7.60 4.60 3.66
CA TRP A 88 8.87 3.94 3.87
C TRP A 88 8.91 3.21 5.21
N ALA A 89 9.32 1.95 5.17
CA ALA A 89 9.80 1.19 6.34
C ALA A 89 11.33 1.14 6.39
N PHE A 90 12.00 2.10 5.73
CA PHE A 90 13.44 2.26 5.70
C PHE A 90 13.85 3.72 5.91
N SER A 91 15.08 3.89 6.37
CA SER A 91 15.89 5.11 6.36
C SER A 91 17.28 4.65 6.78
N ASP A 92 18.17 4.50 5.81
CA ASP A 92 19.44 3.77 5.98
C ASP A 92 20.60 4.76 6.10
N GLY A 93 21.27 4.75 7.25
CA GLY A 93 22.33 5.71 7.55
C GLY A 93 21.83 7.16 7.76
N GLY A 94 22.75 8.04 8.12
CA GLY A 94 22.45 9.46 8.42
C GLY A 94 21.81 9.71 9.79
N SER A 95 21.47 10.97 10.06
CA SER A 95 20.99 11.43 11.38
C SER A 95 19.58 10.98 11.75
N ASN A 96 18.72 10.78 10.75
CA ASN A 96 17.33 10.33 10.92
C ASN A 96 17.13 8.87 10.49
N ALA A 97 18.18 8.05 10.62
CA ALA A 97 18.15 6.66 10.24
C ALA A 97 17.10 5.88 11.06
N LEU A 98 16.40 4.98 10.38
CA LEU A 98 15.79 3.82 11.01
C LEU A 98 16.88 2.79 11.29
N GLN A 99 17.69 2.46 10.29
CA GLN A 99 18.81 1.52 10.39
C GLN A 99 20.12 2.29 10.20
N TYR A 100 20.84 2.55 11.29
CA TYR A 100 22.08 3.35 11.25
C TYR A 100 23.32 2.52 10.90
N ALA A 101 23.26 1.20 11.05
CA ALA A 101 24.25 0.24 10.60
C ALA A 101 23.57 -1.12 10.32
N PRO A 102 24.19 -2.06 9.57
CA PRO A 102 23.53 -3.31 9.22
C PRO A 102 23.08 -4.09 10.47
N GLY A 103 21.76 -4.25 10.63
CA GLY A 103 21.16 -4.94 11.77
C GLY A 103 21.00 -4.08 13.04
N SER A 104 21.34 -2.80 13.02
CA SER A 104 21.26 -1.89 14.17
C SER A 104 20.29 -0.75 13.91
N TYR A 105 19.32 -0.59 14.81
CA TYR A 105 18.12 0.23 14.59
C TYR A 105 17.97 1.34 15.64
N ASN A 106 17.49 2.50 15.21
CA ASN A 106 17.03 3.55 16.10
C ASN A 106 15.60 3.25 16.56
N GLU A 107 15.46 2.87 17.84
CA GLU A 107 14.17 2.50 18.43
C GLU A 107 13.15 3.65 18.42
N ASN A 108 13.60 4.91 18.54
CA ASN A 108 12.67 6.06 18.46
C ASN A 108 12.10 6.21 17.05
N THR A 109 12.92 6.02 16.01
CA THR A 109 12.45 6.00 14.61
C THR A 109 11.50 4.82 14.37
N PHE A 110 11.81 3.64 14.91
CA PHE A 110 10.95 2.44 14.79
C PHE A 110 9.58 2.65 15.46
N LYS A 111 9.55 3.26 16.65
CA LYS A 111 8.31 3.68 17.33
C LYS A 111 7.53 4.72 16.54
N GLY A 112 8.20 5.51 15.70
CA GLY A 112 7.55 6.37 14.71
C GLY A 112 6.69 5.56 13.73
N LEU A 113 7.24 4.49 13.16
CA LEU A 113 6.49 3.59 12.28
C LEU A 113 5.36 2.85 13.02
N ASP A 114 5.60 2.45 14.27
CA ASP A 114 4.57 1.85 15.13
C ASP A 114 3.35 2.79 15.27
N PHE A 115 3.62 4.07 15.52
CA PHE A 115 2.60 5.11 15.63
C PHE A 115 1.84 5.31 14.31
N VAL A 116 2.54 5.37 13.18
CA VAL A 116 1.92 5.49 11.84
C VAL A 116 0.93 4.36 11.59
N LEU A 117 1.30 3.11 11.85
CA LEU A 117 0.40 1.97 11.67
C LEU A 117 -0.80 2.04 12.64
N SER A 118 -0.58 2.46 13.88
CA SER A 118 -1.67 2.63 14.84
C SER A 118 -2.68 3.70 14.40
N GLU A 119 -2.21 4.81 13.82
CA GLU A 119 -3.05 5.89 13.31
C GLU A 119 -3.75 5.51 12.01
N ALA A 120 -3.06 4.78 11.12
CA ALA A 120 -3.66 4.27 9.90
C ALA A 120 -4.83 3.31 10.24
N ARG A 121 -4.63 2.43 11.23
CA ARG A 121 -5.69 1.54 11.75
C ARG A 121 -6.90 2.31 12.25
N LYS A 122 -6.70 3.35 13.07
CA LYS A 122 -7.80 4.19 13.59
C LYS A 122 -8.62 4.86 12.47
N ASN A 123 -7.97 5.19 11.36
CA ASN A 123 -8.59 5.86 10.23
C ASN A 123 -9.07 4.89 9.13
N GLY A 124 -8.97 3.57 9.34
CA GLY A 124 -9.33 2.58 8.33
C GLY A 124 -8.46 2.61 7.06
N ILE A 125 -7.28 3.22 7.13
CA ILE A 125 -6.32 3.31 6.03
C ILE A 125 -5.43 2.08 6.06
N LYS A 126 -5.29 1.41 4.92
CA LYS A 126 -4.32 0.34 4.73
C LYS A 126 -2.95 0.90 4.33
N VAL A 127 -1.86 0.19 4.63
CA VAL A 127 -0.50 0.70 4.40
C VAL A 127 0.32 -0.25 3.51
N ILE A 128 0.97 0.30 2.48
CA ILE A 128 2.04 -0.37 1.72
C ILE A 128 3.38 0.11 2.28
N LEU A 129 4.23 -0.84 2.67
CA LEU A 129 5.52 -0.58 3.30
C LEU A 129 6.67 -1.01 2.39
N SER A 130 7.40 -0.03 1.85
CA SER A 130 8.65 -0.29 1.11
C SER A 130 9.82 -0.54 2.04
N LEU A 131 10.63 -1.53 1.71
CA LEU A 131 11.66 -2.08 2.59
C LEU A 131 13.08 -1.58 2.28
N VAL A 132 13.31 -0.94 1.13
CA VAL A 132 14.57 -0.26 0.79
C VAL A 132 14.35 0.67 -0.41
N ASN A 133 15.26 1.62 -0.64
CA ASN A 133 15.22 2.50 -1.81
C ASN A 133 16.22 2.08 -2.89
N ASN A 134 15.88 2.31 -4.16
CA ASN A 134 16.86 2.30 -5.25
C ASN A 134 17.74 3.56 -5.26
N TYR A 135 17.18 4.71 -4.85
CA TYR A 135 17.90 5.99 -4.82
C TYR A 135 18.65 6.19 -3.49
N ASP A 136 19.55 7.17 -3.48
CA ASP A 136 20.38 7.54 -2.34
C ASP A 136 19.62 8.32 -1.24
N THR A 137 18.49 8.93 -1.57
CA THR A 137 17.61 9.57 -0.59
C THR A 137 17.13 8.56 0.44
N PHE A 138 17.33 8.89 1.72
CA PHE A 138 17.12 7.97 2.85
C PHE A 138 18.00 6.70 2.79
N GLY A 139 19.18 6.80 2.16
CA GLY A 139 20.19 5.75 2.08
C GLY A 139 20.02 4.84 0.86
N GLY A 140 19.17 3.82 0.97
CA GLY A 140 18.90 2.89 -0.13
C GLY A 140 20.06 1.95 -0.47
N LYS A 141 20.00 1.34 -1.67
CA LYS A 141 20.93 0.29 -2.11
C LYS A 141 22.40 0.71 -2.03
N LYS A 142 22.69 1.99 -2.29
CA LYS A 142 24.02 2.58 -2.18
C LYS A 142 24.58 2.43 -0.76
N GLN A 143 23.80 2.78 0.26
CA GLN A 143 24.23 2.71 1.65
C GLN A 143 24.56 1.26 2.07
N TYR A 144 23.79 0.29 1.57
CA TYR A 144 24.03 -1.12 1.80
C TYR A 144 25.34 -1.62 1.19
N VAL A 145 25.65 -1.19 -0.03
CA VAL A 145 26.94 -1.47 -0.70
C VAL A 145 28.10 -0.81 0.05
N GLU A 146 27.92 0.43 0.53
CA GLU A 146 28.91 1.12 1.35
C GLU A 146 29.19 0.40 2.68
N TRP A 147 28.16 -0.13 3.34
CA TRP A 147 28.35 -0.96 4.54
C TRP A 147 29.15 -2.23 4.26
N ALA A 148 28.91 -2.88 3.11
CA ALA A 148 29.70 -4.04 2.70
C ALA A 148 31.16 -3.65 2.38
N ARG A 149 31.38 -2.52 1.70
CA ARG A 149 32.71 -1.96 1.45
C ARG A 149 33.47 -1.67 2.74
N GLY A 150 32.80 -1.08 3.73
CA GLY A 150 33.36 -0.84 5.06
C GLY A 150 33.75 -2.12 5.83
N ARG A 151 33.22 -3.29 5.40
CA ARG A 151 33.61 -4.62 5.91
C ARG A 151 34.59 -5.35 4.98
N GLY A 152 35.26 -4.63 4.07
CA GLY A 152 36.30 -5.17 3.20
C GLY A 152 35.78 -5.97 2.00
N GLN A 153 34.49 -5.91 1.67
CA GLN A 153 33.99 -6.51 0.44
C GLN A 153 34.48 -5.75 -0.79
N ALA A 154 34.92 -6.49 -1.82
CA ALA A 154 35.25 -5.95 -3.12
C ALA A 154 33.95 -5.64 -3.90
N VAL A 155 33.38 -4.45 -3.66
CA VAL A 155 32.16 -3.94 -4.33
C VAL A 155 32.45 -2.61 -5.03
N GLY A 156 32.10 -2.56 -6.31
CA GLY A 156 32.42 -1.46 -7.23
C GLY A 156 31.21 -0.74 -7.80
N SER A 157 30.00 -1.31 -7.68
CA SER A 157 28.76 -0.75 -8.20
C SER A 157 27.66 -0.75 -7.14
N GLU A 158 26.76 0.23 -7.18
CA GLU A 158 25.53 0.19 -6.36
C GLU A 158 24.64 -1.01 -6.71
N ASP A 159 24.74 -1.52 -7.94
CA ASP A 159 24.02 -2.70 -8.39
C ASP A 159 24.59 -4.00 -7.82
N ASP A 160 25.74 -3.97 -7.15
CA ASP A 160 26.23 -5.10 -6.34
C ASP A 160 25.26 -5.42 -5.19
N PHE A 161 24.33 -4.52 -4.87
CA PHE A 161 23.21 -4.79 -3.99
C PHE A 161 22.39 -6.03 -4.41
N PHE A 162 22.23 -6.24 -5.72
CA PHE A 162 21.42 -7.34 -6.25
C PHE A 162 22.17 -8.68 -6.29
N THR A 163 23.51 -8.68 -6.21
CA THR A 163 24.35 -9.85 -6.48
C THR A 163 25.21 -10.26 -5.28
N ASN A 164 25.79 -9.30 -4.55
CA ASN A 164 26.69 -9.57 -3.43
C ASN A 164 25.96 -10.27 -2.28
N SER A 165 26.47 -11.42 -1.84
CA SER A 165 25.82 -12.26 -0.83
C SER A 165 25.75 -11.59 0.55
N LEU A 166 26.76 -10.81 0.94
CA LEU A 166 26.76 -10.07 2.20
C LEU A 166 25.70 -8.96 2.18
N VAL A 167 25.62 -8.21 1.08
CA VAL A 167 24.62 -7.14 0.92
C VAL A 167 23.20 -7.71 0.92
N LYS A 168 22.95 -8.78 0.17
CA LYS A 168 21.66 -9.50 0.22
C LYS A 168 21.35 -10.01 1.64
N GLY A 169 22.36 -10.44 2.38
CA GLY A 169 22.23 -10.83 3.79
C GLY A 169 21.77 -9.67 4.68
N PHE A 170 22.33 -8.48 4.51
CA PHE A 170 21.87 -7.28 5.24
C PHE A 170 20.41 -6.97 4.93
N TYR A 171 20.01 -7.01 3.66
CA TYR A 171 18.62 -6.77 3.27
C TYR A 171 17.67 -7.81 3.89
N LYS A 172 18.01 -9.10 3.80
CA LYS A 172 17.22 -10.19 4.41
C LYS A 172 17.08 -10.03 5.92
N ASN A 173 18.11 -9.55 6.60
CA ASN A 173 18.06 -9.24 8.03
C ASN A 173 17.11 -8.06 8.30
N HIS A 174 17.15 -7.02 7.48
CA HIS A 174 16.22 -5.90 7.57
C HIS A 174 14.76 -6.31 7.39
N VAL A 175 14.47 -7.08 6.33
CA VAL A 175 13.15 -7.70 6.11
C VAL A 175 12.68 -8.46 7.36
N LYS A 176 13.54 -9.33 7.92
CA LYS A 176 13.19 -10.10 9.11
C LYS A 176 12.87 -9.19 10.30
N THR A 177 13.69 -8.17 10.55
CA THR A 177 13.47 -7.23 11.66
C THR A 177 12.14 -6.49 11.50
N VAL A 178 11.85 -5.94 10.32
CA VAL A 178 10.61 -5.18 10.08
C VAL A 178 9.37 -6.08 10.20
N LEU A 179 9.35 -7.22 9.52
CA LEU A 179 8.18 -8.11 9.51
C LEU A 179 7.89 -8.70 10.91
N THR A 180 8.92 -8.97 11.70
CA THR A 180 8.77 -9.57 13.05
C THR A 180 8.70 -8.55 14.18
N ARG A 181 8.78 -7.25 13.89
CA ARG A 181 8.57 -6.19 14.87
C ARG A 181 7.21 -6.35 15.55
N VAL A 182 7.20 -6.30 16.88
CA VAL A 182 5.97 -6.10 17.67
C VAL A 182 5.74 -4.61 17.84
N ASN A 183 4.61 -4.12 17.32
CA ASN A 183 4.23 -2.72 17.41
C ASN A 183 4.05 -2.32 18.88
N THR A 184 4.77 -1.30 19.35
CA THR A 184 4.74 -0.87 20.75
C THR A 184 3.45 -0.18 21.18
N VAL A 185 2.62 0.26 20.22
CA VAL A 185 1.31 0.89 20.48
C VAL A 185 0.19 -0.14 20.46
N THR A 186 0.19 -1.06 19.48
CA THR A 186 -0.92 -2.03 19.30
C THR A 186 -0.65 -3.39 19.93
N GLY A 187 0.60 -3.72 20.24
CA GLY A 187 1.03 -5.04 20.71
C GLY A 187 1.03 -6.12 19.63
N VAL A 188 0.71 -5.79 18.38
CA VAL A 188 0.60 -6.75 17.27
C VAL A 188 1.93 -6.80 16.49
N ALA A 189 2.41 -8.00 16.21
CA ALA A 189 3.53 -8.18 15.29
C ALA A 189 3.16 -7.71 13.88
N TYR A 190 4.03 -7.00 13.18
CA TYR A 190 3.71 -6.41 11.87
C TYR A 190 3.22 -7.46 10.86
N LYS A 191 3.86 -8.64 10.79
CA LYS A 191 3.39 -9.78 9.97
C LYS A 191 1.98 -10.31 10.29
N ASN A 192 1.41 -9.89 11.42
CA ASN A 192 0.06 -10.25 11.88
C ASN A 192 -0.88 -9.03 11.91
N ASP A 193 -0.46 -7.85 11.45
CA ASP A 193 -1.25 -6.62 11.50
C ASP A 193 -2.02 -6.37 10.20
N PRO A 194 -3.34 -6.61 10.12
CA PRO A 194 -4.12 -6.43 8.90
C PRO A 194 -4.23 -4.96 8.44
N THR A 195 -3.68 -4.00 9.19
CA THR A 195 -3.53 -2.61 8.73
C THR A 195 -2.56 -2.53 7.55
N ILE A 196 -1.58 -3.42 7.49
CA ILE A 196 -0.66 -3.49 6.35
C ILE A 196 -1.39 -4.20 5.20
N LEU A 197 -1.31 -3.62 4.00
CA LEU A 197 -1.86 -4.17 2.76
C LEU A 197 -0.84 -5.09 2.09
N ALA A 198 0.37 -4.56 1.89
CA ALA A 198 1.46 -5.24 1.24
C ALA A 198 2.81 -4.79 1.76
N TRP A 199 3.76 -5.70 1.66
CA TRP A 199 5.19 -5.38 1.62
C TRP A 199 5.57 -4.99 0.19
N GLU A 200 6.45 -4.01 0.05
CA GLU A 200 7.11 -3.66 -1.20
C GLU A 200 8.60 -3.95 -1.09
N LEU A 201 9.15 -4.74 -2.02
CA LEU A 201 10.55 -5.18 -1.94
C LEU A 201 11.53 -4.01 -1.96
N MET A 202 11.35 -3.07 -2.89
CA MET A 202 12.21 -1.91 -3.05
C MET A 202 11.44 -0.82 -3.81
N ASN A 203 11.61 0.44 -3.43
CA ASN A 203 11.12 1.56 -4.22
C ASN A 203 11.91 1.68 -5.54
N GLU A 204 11.22 1.53 -6.67
CA GLU A 204 11.71 1.78 -8.03
C GLU A 204 13.05 1.06 -8.35
N PRO A 205 13.11 -0.28 -8.21
CA PRO A 205 14.37 -1.00 -8.33
C PRO A 205 14.95 -0.88 -9.75
N ARG A 206 16.23 -0.49 -9.85
CA ARG A 206 17.00 -0.39 -11.09
C ARG A 206 18.33 -1.10 -11.00
N CYS A 207 18.70 -1.83 -12.04
CA CYS A 207 20.02 -2.41 -12.27
C CYS A 207 20.51 -1.97 -13.66
N GLN A 208 21.34 -0.93 -13.69
CA GLN A 208 21.90 -0.35 -14.91
C GLN A 208 23.10 -1.16 -15.42
N SER A 209 23.76 -1.92 -14.54
CA SER A 209 24.82 -2.85 -14.92
C SER A 209 24.32 -4.07 -15.71
N ASP A 210 23.02 -4.39 -15.64
CA ASP A 210 22.38 -5.48 -16.38
C ASP A 210 21.03 -5.06 -16.98
N LEU A 211 21.10 -4.52 -18.20
CA LEU A 211 19.92 -4.10 -18.98
C LEU A 211 19.07 -5.26 -19.49
N SER A 212 19.52 -6.51 -19.35
CA SER A 212 18.70 -7.69 -19.72
C SER A 212 17.57 -7.96 -18.72
N GLY A 213 17.62 -7.35 -17.53
CA GLY A 213 16.64 -7.56 -16.46
C GLY A 213 16.82 -8.86 -15.68
N ARG A 214 17.76 -9.74 -16.05
CA ARG A 214 17.93 -11.05 -15.39
C ARG A 214 18.40 -10.93 -13.95
N THR A 215 19.32 -10.01 -13.67
CA THR A 215 19.86 -9.79 -12.33
C THR A 215 18.77 -9.33 -11.36
N ILE A 216 18.00 -8.31 -11.74
CA ILE A 216 16.90 -7.80 -10.92
C ILE A 216 15.78 -8.84 -10.77
N GLN A 217 15.47 -9.61 -11.81
CA GLN A 217 14.46 -10.66 -11.70
C GLN A 217 14.88 -11.79 -10.76
N SER A 218 16.15 -12.22 -10.83
CA SER A 218 16.68 -13.22 -9.91
C SER A 218 16.61 -12.71 -8.47
N TRP A 219 16.96 -11.44 -8.24
CA TRP A 219 16.86 -10.82 -6.92
C TRP A 219 15.42 -10.74 -6.42
N ILE A 220 14.46 -10.29 -7.25
CA ILE A 220 13.03 -10.23 -6.90
C ILE A 220 12.52 -11.61 -6.50
N ARG A 221 12.84 -12.65 -7.29
CA ARG A 221 12.43 -14.04 -6.98
C ARG A 221 12.99 -14.51 -5.64
N GLU A 222 14.27 -14.27 -5.40
CA GLU A 222 14.94 -14.65 -4.15
C GLU A 222 14.36 -13.91 -2.94
N MET A 223 14.18 -12.60 -3.03
CA MET A 223 13.69 -11.79 -1.92
C MET A 223 12.20 -12.00 -1.65
N ALA A 224 11.40 -12.22 -2.69
CA ALA A 224 10.00 -12.55 -2.52
C ALA A 224 9.81 -13.88 -1.77
N ALA A 225 10.60 -14.90 -2.13
CA ALA A 225 10.60 -16.17 -1.40
C ALA A 225 11.01 -15.97 0.07
N HIS A 226 12.03 -15.15 0.34
CA HIS A 226 12.47 -14.83 1.71
C HIS A 226 11.37 -14.13 2.52
N VAL A 227 10.73 -13.09 1.98
CA VAL A 227 9.60 -12.40 2.61
C VAL A 227 8.48 -13.40 2.94
N LYS A 228 8.09 -14.22 1.96
CA LYS A 228 6.99 -15.20 2.14
C LYS A 228 7.31 -16.35 3.10
N SER A 229 8.59 -16.68 3.28
CA SER A 229 9.00 -17.63 4.31
C SER A 229 8.79 -17.10 5.74
N ILE A 230 8.74 -15.78 5.90
CA ILE A 230 8.50 -15.10 7.19
C ILE A 230 7.02 -14.78 7.35
N ASP A 231 6.35 -14.33 6.28
CA ASP A 231 4.98 -13.81 6.31
C ASP A 231 4.13 -14.36 5.14
N GLY A 232 3.19 -15.25 5.47
CA GLY A 232 2.19 -15.78 4.55
C GLY A 232 0.85 -15.03 4.53
N ASN A 233 0.69 -13.98 5.36
CA ASN A 233 -0.56 -13.23 5.50
C ASN A 233 -0.67 -12.09 4.48
N HIS A 234 0.36 -11.24 4.41
CA HIS A 234 0.31 -10.01 3.62
C HIS A 234 0.52 -10.25 2.13
N MET A 235 0.00 -9.34 1.30
CA MET A 235 0.40 -9.27 -0.11
C MET A 235 1.87 -8.81 -0.22
N LEU A 236 2.46 -9.03 -1.39
CA LEU A 236 3.83 -8.63 -1.68
C LEU A 236 3.89 -8.14 -3.12
N GLU A 237 4.58 -7.02 -3.32
CA GLU A 237 4.85 -6.44 -4.62
C GLU A 237 6.31 -5.96 -4.71
N ALA A 238 6.78 -5.70 -5.93
CA ALA A 238 8.20 -5.50 -6.22
C ALA A 238 8.65 -4.03 -6.23
N GLY A 239 7.72 -3.08 -6.34
CA GLY A 239 7.93 -1.63 -6.38
C GLY A 239 8.36 -1.09 -7.74
N LEU A 240 8.00 -1.80 -8.81
CA LEU A 240 8.43 -1.51 -10.18
C LEU A 240 7.70 -0.28 -10.75
N GLU A 241 8.45 0.61 -11.40
CA GLU A 241 7.86 1.70 -12.20
C GLU A 241 7.11 1.21 -13.45
N GLY A 242 7.40 -0.02 -13.90
CA GLY A 242 6.65 -0.68 -14.96
C GLY A 242 7.19 -0.60 -16.37
N PHE A 243 8.51 -0.48 -16.55
CA PHE A 243 9.10 -0.58 -17.91
C PHE A 243 8.89 -1.96 -18.52
N TYR A 244 8.75 -2.04 -19.83
CA TYR A 244 8.61 -3.31 -20.52
C TYR A 244 9.95 -3.98 -20.81
N GLY A 245 9.94 -5.30 -20.92
CA GLY A 245 11.12 -6.07 -21.33
C GLY A 245 11.42 -6.02 -22.82
N ALA A 246 12.63 -6.42 -23.21
CA ALA A 246 13.10 -6.30 -24.59
C ALA A 246 12.25 -7.07 -25.62
N SER A 247 11.61 -8.18 -25.22
CA SER A 247 10.69 -8.92 -26.10
C SER A 247 9.31 -8.28 -26.27
N SER A 248 8.96 -7.30 -25.43
CA SER A 248 7.67 -6.63 -25.54
C SER A 248 7.67 -5.71 -26.74
N SER A 249 6.68 -5.87 -27.62
CA SER A 249 6.43 -4.95 -28.74
C SER A 249 6.23 -3.50 -28.30
N ARG A 250 5.96 -3.26 -27.00
CA ARG A 250 5.70 -1.96 -26.38
C ARG A 250 6.96 -1.31 -25.78
N ALA A 251 8.07 -2.05 -25.65
CA ALA A 251 9.29 -1.54 -25.03
C ALA A 251 9.92 -0.39 -25.83
N ALA A 252 9.91 -0.46 -27.16
CA ALA A 252 10.50 0.57 -28.02
C ALA A 252 9.69 1.87 -28.07
N SER A 253 8.40 1.85 -27.76
CA SER A 253 7.50 3.00 -27.90
C SER A 253 7.08 3.65 -26.57
N VAL A 254 7.12 2.91 -25.45
CA VAL A 254 6.62 3.38 -24.15
C VAL A 254 7.74 3.56 -23.12
N ASN A 255 8.85 2.85 -23.22
CA ASN A 255 9.94 3.03 -22.26
C ASN A 255 10.67 4.36 -22.53
N PRO A 256 10.92 5.20 -21.49
CA PRO A 256 11.76 6.37 -21.66
C PRO A 256 13.16 5.96 -22.13
N ALA A 257 13.74 6.70 -23.07
CA ALA A 257 15.04 6.38 -23.66
C ALA A 257 16.14 6.19 -22.59
N GLY A 258 16.95 5.13 -22.74
CA GLY A 258 18.09 4.84 -21.86
C GLY A 258 17.73 4.23 -20.50
N ARG A 259 16.56 3.60 -20.35
CA ARG A 259 16.11 2.98 -19.09
C ARG A 259 16.15 1.45 -19.15
N GLN A 260 16.44 0.84 -18.01
CA GLN A 260 16.44 -0.61 -17.80
C GLN A 260 15.08 -1.23 -18.18
N LEU A 261 15.15 -2.30 -18.97
CA LEU A 261 14.03 -3.12 -19.41
C LEU A 261 13.74 -4.20 -18.36
N MET A 262 12.47 -4.59 -18.20
CA MET A 262 12.16 -5.81 -17.43
C MET A 262 12.70 -7.04 -18.18
N ALA A 263 12.86 -8.17 -17.49
CA ALA A 263 13.13 -9.41 -18.20
C ALA A 263 11.85 -9.97 -18.83
N ASP A 264 11.99 -10.75 -19.90
CA ASP A 264 10.88 -11.41 -20.59
C ASP A 264 10.10 -12.32 -19.62
N GLY A 265 8.77 -12.19 -19.59
CA GLY A 265 7.91 -12.89 -18.63
C GLY A 265 7.67 -12.15 -17.31
N MET A 266 8.11 -10.88 -17.20
CA MET A 266 7.80 -10.02 -16.05
C MET A 266 6.54 -9.17 -16.19
N ASP A 267 5.78 -9.31 -17.28
CA ASP A 267 4.62 -8.45 -17.58
C ASP A 267 3.52 -8.50 -16.50
N SER A 268 3.43 -9.61 -15.75
CA SER A 268 2.50 -9.79 -14.64
C SER A 268 2.94 -9.17 -13.31
N TYR A 269 4.17 -8.66 -13.20
CA TYR A 269 4.66 -7.94 -12.01
C TYR A 269 4.32 -6.44 -12.04
N GLY A 270 3.67 -5.97 -13.11
CA GLY A 270 3.09 -4.63 -13.14
C GLY A 270 1.96 -4.50 -12.10
N ASP A 271 2.03 -3.45 -11.30
CA ASP A 271 1.16 -3.22 -10.13
C ASP A 271 -0.21 -2.58 -10.46
N GLY A 272 -0.47 -2.30 -11.74
CA GLY A 272 -1.70 -1.65 -12.20
C GLY A 272 -1.74 -0.13 -12.00
N TYR A 273 -0.66 0.50 -11.50
CA TYR A 273 -0.51 1.98 -11.44
C TYR A 273 0.26 2.57 -12.62
N GLN A 274 0.64 1.74 -13.59
CA GLN A 274 1.27 2.16 -14.83
C GLN A 274 0.25 2.91 -15.71
N VAL A 275 0.56 4.15 -16.09
CA VAL A 275 -0.22 4.88 -17.10
C VAL A 275 0.10 4.30 -18.47
N ILE A 276 -0.72 3.34 -18.90
CA ILE A 276 -0.63 2.68 -20.21
C ILE A 276 -1.59 3.37 -21.18
N PHE A 277 -1.02 4.14 -22.11
CA PHE A 277 -1.75 4.68 -23.26
C PHE A 277 -1.71 3.66 -24.41
N ALA A 278 -2.87 3.10 -24.75
CA ALA A 278 -3.18 2.23 -25.90
C ALA A 278 -2.92 0.71 -25.77
N GLU A 279 -3.99 -0.07 -25.52
CA GLU A 279 -4.56 -1.15 -26.39
C GLU A 279 -5.81 -1.81 -25.73
N ALA A 280 -6.80 -2.30 -26.51
CA ALA A 280 -8.24 -2.44 -26.17
C ALA A 280 -8.80 -3.90 -26.27
N PRO A 281 -10.05 -4.25 -25.80
CA PRO A 281 -11.33 -3.69 -26.30
C PRO A 281 -12.19 -2.99 -25.23
N ALA A 282 -11.80 -3.05 -23.96
CA ALA A 282 -12.25 -2.12 -22.93
C ALA A 282 -11.00 -1.39 -22.43
N SER A 283 -10.48 -0.48 -23.25
CA SER A 283 -9.25 0.25 -22.95
C SER A 283 -9.34 0.89 -21.56
N THR A 284 -8.24 0.97 -20.83
CA THR A 284 -8.16 1.80 -19.61
C THR A 284 -8.60 3.24 -19.91
N THR A 285 -8.40 3.72 -21.15
CA THR A 285 -9.03 4.96 -21.66
C THR A 285 -10.55 4.91 -21.66
N GLY A 286 -11.19 3.80 -22.01
CA GLY A 286 -12.64 3.57 -21.91
C GLY A 286 -13.13 3.57 -20.46
N VAL A 287 -12.39 2.95 -19.54
CA VAL A 287 -12.67 2.98 -18.10
C VAL A 287 -12.48 4.39 -17.53
N ILE A 288 -11.35 5.05 -17.81
CA ILE A 288 -11.06 6.43 -17.42
C ILE A 288 -12.05 7.40 -18.06
N THR A 289 -12.48 7.17 -19.29
CA THR A 289 -13.50 7.99 -19.96
C THR A 289 -14.86 7.77 -19.33
N ALA A 290 -15.22 6.53 -18.98
CA ALA A 290 -16.46 6.22 -18.28
C ALA A 290 -16.46 6.81 -16.86
N GLU A 291 -15.40 6.65 -16.10
CA GLU A 291 -15.25 7.19 -14.74
C GLU A 291 -15.08 8.72 -14.75
N SER A 292 -14.35 9.31 -15.71
CA SER A 292 -14.28 10.76 -15.90
C SER A 292 -15.63 11.35 -16.34
N ARG A 293 -16.42 10.63 -17.15
CA ARG A 293 -17.80 11.02 -17.50
C ARG A 293 -18.70 10.94 -16.28
N LYS A 294 -18.61 9.89 -15.47
CA LYS A 294 -19.35 9.77 -14.19
C LYS A 294 -18.96 10.89 -13.23
N LEU A 295 -17.68 11.20 -13.07
CA LEU A 295 -17.16 12.31 -12.25
C LEU A 295 -17.61 13.68 -12.78
N LYS A 296 -17.60 13.92 -14.10
CA LYS A 296 -18.17 15.15 -14.69
C LYS A 296 -19.67 15.26 -14.46
N MET A 297 -20.41 14.16 -14.54
CA MET A 297 -21.86 14.13 -14.27
C MET A 297 -22.15 14.39 -12.80
N LEU A 298 -21.39 13.78 -11.89
CA LEU A 298 -21.43 14.04 -10.44
C LEU A 298 -21.07 15.49 -10.12
N GLY A 299 -20.04 16.04 -10.75
CA GLY A 299 -19.66 17.45 -10.58
C GLY A 299 -20.74 18.43 -11.06
N LYS A 300 -21.38 18.13 -12.21
CA LYS A 300 -22.55 18.91 -12.68
C LYS A 300 -23.76 18.77 -11.77
N ALA A 301 -24.01 17.58 -11.21
CA ALA A 301 -25.09 17.34 -10.26
C ALA A 301 -24.83 18.09 -8.94
N PHE A 302 -23.60 18.07 -8.42
CA PHE A 302 -23.18 18.85 -7.26
C PHE A 302 -23.31 20.36 -7.49
N ALA A 303 -22.85 20.86 -8.64
CA ALA A 303 -22.96 22.27 -8.98
C ALA A 303 -24.43 22.72 -9.13
N ARG A 304 -25.31 21.86 -9.65
CA ARG A 304 -26.76 22.11 -9.70
C ARG A 304 -27.40 22.09 -8.31
N ALA A 305 -26.99 21.17 -7.43
CA ALA A 305 -27.48 21.11 -6.05
C ALA A 305 -27.02 22.32 -5.22
N GLU A 306 -25.77 22.76 -5.38
CA GLU A 306 -25.22 23.99 -4.80
C GLU A 306 -25.98 25.24 -5.28
N ARG A 307 -26.25 25.33 -6.59
CA ARG A 307 -26.98 26.46 -7.18
C ARG A 307 -28.45 26.48 -6.72
N ALA A 308 -29.11 25.33 -6.68
CA ALA A 308 -30.47 25.21 -6.13
C ALA A 308 -30.55 25.56 -4.63
N LYS A 309 -29.51 25.22 -3.83
CA LYS A 309 -29.41 25.64 -2.42
C LYS A 309 -29.22 27.15 -2.27
N ARG A 310 -28.42 27.79 -3.15
CA ARG A 310 -28.26 29.26 -3.17
C ARG A 310 -29.56 29.96 -3.58
N ASP A 311 -30.25 29.44 -4.60
CA ASP A 311 -31.51 30.01 -5.08
C ASP A 311 -32.67 29.80 -4.08
N ALA A 312 -32.64 28.72 -3.30
CA ALA A 312 -33.56 28.49 -2.19
C ALA A 312 -33.23 29.35 -0.95
N GLY A 313 -31.95 29.63 -0.70
CA GLY A 313 -31.50 30.52 0.39
C GLY A 313 -31.67 32.01 0.10
N GLY A 314 -31.75 32.41 -1.18
CA GLY A 314 -31.95 33.80 -1.61
C GLY A 314 -33.41 34.28 -1.64
N LYS A 315 -34.38 33.42 -1.32
CA LYS A 315 -35.82 33.76 -1.37
C LYS A 315 -36.45 34.20 -0.05
N VAL A 316 -35.66 34.44 0.99
CA VAL A 316 -36.16 34.98 2.27
C VAL A 316 -35.42 36.27 2.63
N THR A 317 -35.75 37.36 1.93
CA THR A 317 -35.83 38.73 2.49
C THR A 317 -36.32 39.66 1.38
N GLY A 318 -37.58 40.07 1.44
CA GLY A 318 -38.14 41.08 0.54
C GLY A 318 -39.64 40.91 0.35
N GLY A 319 -40.43 41.21 1.37
CA GLY A 319 -41.88 41.19 1.29
C GLY A 319 -42.55 41.71 2.56
N ASN A 320 -42.82 43.03 2.52
CA ASN A 320 -43.57 43.90 3.43
C ASN A 320 -42.94 44.25 4.79
#